data_AF-A0A2S2KSG7-F1
#
_entry.id   AF-A0A2S2KSG7-F1
#
_cell.length_a   1.000
_cell.length_b   1.000
_cell.length_c   1.000
_cell.angle_alpha   90.00
_cell.angle_beta   90.00
_cell.angle_gamma   90.00
#
_symmetry.space_group_name_H-M   'P 1'
#
loop_
_entity.id
_entity.type
_entity.pdbx_description
1 polymer ?
#
loop_
_entity_poly.entity_id
_entity_poly.type
_entity_poly.pdbx_seq_one_letter_code
_entity_poly.pdbx_strand_id
1 'polypeptide(L)'
;MNVWNKFWKWYEDKILGSIIIIAIIQFIQVPHMVWNADIMLEAGLVSRIHPVIDWFLYGVDLIEIISIINVGMIMFALIKKRRASKNQPKIIER
;
A
#
# COMPACT_ATOMS: atom_id res chain seq x y z
N MET A 1 23.51 -21.49 -10.93
CA MET A 1 22.82 -20.22 -10.61
C MET A 1 23.02 -19.96 -9.12
N ASN A 2 23.72 -18.87 -8.77
CA ASN A 2 24.12 -18.55 -7.40
C ASN A 2 22.93 -18.59 -6.44
N VAL A 3 23.09 -19.27 -5.30
CA VAL A 3 22.09 -19.37 -4.22
C VAL A 3 21.55 -17.99 -3.83
N TRP A 4 22.42 -16.98 -3.90
CA TRP A 4 22.10 -15.56 -3.73
C TRP A 4 21.00 -15.05 -4.68
N ASN A 5 21.06 -15.39 -5.97
CA ASN A 5 20.04 -14.97 -6.94
C ASN A 5 18.70 -15.68 -6.68
N LYS A 6 18.74 -16.91 -6.15
CA LYS A 6 17.53 -17.65 -5.77
C LYS A 6 16.87 -17.03 -4.53
N PHE A 7 17.67 -16.58 -3.55
CA PHE A 7 17.20 -15.86 -2.37
C PHE A 7 16.55 -14.52 -2.75
N TRP A 8 17.21 -13.69 -3.57
CA TRP A 8 16.64 -12.40 -4.00
C TRP A 8 15.33 -12.56 -4.77
N LYS A 9 15.22 -13.58 -5.61
CA LYS A 9 13.99 -13.87 -6.35
C LYS A 9 12.85 -14.31 -5.42
N TRP A 10 13.14 -15.17 -4.44
CA TRP A 10 12.18 -15.58 -3.42
C TRP A 10 11.73 -14.41 -2.54
N TYR A 11 12.67 -13.56 -2.13
CA TYR A 11 12.40 -12.36 -1.33
C TYR A 11 11.51 -11.38 -2.10
N GLU A 12 11.80 -11.13 -3.38
CA GLU A 12 10.98 -10.26 -4.23
C GLU A 12 9.56 -10.80 -4.41
N ASP A 13 9.39 -12.12 -4.60
CA ASP A 13 8.06 -12.74 -4.69
C ASP A 13 7.29 -12.69 -3.36
N LYS A 14 7.96 -12.88 -2.22
CA LYS A 14 7.35 -12.76 -0.88
C LYS A 14 6.97 -11.32 -0.53
N ILE A 15 7.81 -10.35 -0.89
CA ILE A 15 7.50 -8.93 -0.70
C ILE A 15 6.31 -8.53 -1.54
N LEU A 16 6.25 -8.96 -2.81
CA LEU A 16 5.09 -8.70 -3.66
C LEU A 16 3.81 -9.30 -3.09
N GLY A 17 3.86 -10.53 -2.56
CA GLY A 17 2.73 -11.13 -1.86
C GLY A 17 2.28 -10.31 -0.65
N SER A 18 3.22 -9.81 0.16
CA SER A 18 2.92 -9.02 1.36
C SER A 18 2.37 -7.64 1.03
N ILE A 19 2.89 -6.99 -0.02
CA ILE A 19 2.42 -5.70 -0.53
C ILE A 19 0.99 -5.78 -1.06
N ILE A 20 0.61 -6.89 -1.69
CA ILE A 20 -0.77 -7.11 -2.15
C ILE A 20 -1.72 -7.19 -0.96
N ILE A 21 -1.33 -7.88 0.11
CA ILE A 21 -2.14 -7.97 1.34
C ILE A 21 -2.31 -6.58 1.95
N ILE A 22 -1.23 -5.79 2.04
CA ILE A 22 -1.29 -4.41 2.54
C ILE A 22 -2.21 -3.56 1.64
N ALA A 23 -2.10 -3.67 0.32
CA ALA A 23 -2.97 -2.94 -0.60
C ALA A 23 -4.46 -3.29 -0.43
N ILE A 24 -4.80 -4.55 -0.12
CA ILE A 24 -6.17 -4.98 0.17
C ILE A 24 -6.68 -4.37 1.49
N ILE A 25 -5.84 -4.39 2.52
CA ILE A 25 -6.18 -3.80 3.82
C ILE A 25 -6.48 -2.30 3.64
N GLN A 26 -5.61 -1.58 2.94
CA GLN A 26 -5.78 -0.17 2.61
C GLN A 26 -6.99 0.12 1.72
N PHE A 27 -7.39 -0.80 0.84
CA PHE A 27 -8.60 -0.63 0.03
C PHE A 27 -9.87 -0.67 0.88
N ILE A 28 -9.91 -1.52 1.92
CA ILE A 28 -11.05 -1.61 2.86
C ILE A 28 -11.14 -0.34 3.73
N GLN A 29 -10.02 0.35 3.91
CA GLN A 29 -9.93 1.53 4.76
C GLN A 29 -10.44 2.82 4.08
N VAL A 30 -10.33 2.95 2.75
CA VAL A 30 -10.91 4.08 1.99
C VAL A 30 -12.43 4.27 2.22
N PRO A 31 -13.28 3.23 2.12
CA PRO A 31 -14.70 3.36 2.45
C PRO A 31 -14.96 3.74 3.91
N HIS A 32 -14.10 3.32 4.84
CA HIS A 32 -14.21 3.72 6.25
C HIS A 32 -14.00 5.23 6.41
N MET A 33 -13.05 5.84 5.69
CA MET A 33 -12.86 7.30 5.69
C MET A 33 -14.13 8.04 5.23
N VAL A 34 -14.73 7.57 4.14
CA VAL A 34 -15.88 8.22 3.51
C VAL A 34 -17.12 8.07 4.38
N TRP A 35 -17.37 6.86 4.90
CA TRP A 35 -18.50 6.60 5.79
C TRP A 35 -18.40 7.38 7.10
N ASN A 36 -17.20 7.49 7.67
CA ASN A 36 -16.97 8.25 8.88
C ASN A 36 -17.10 9.77 8.66
N ALA A 37 -16.67 10.27 7.50
CA ALA A 37 -16.86 11.67 7.12
C ALA A 37 -18.35 12.00 6.87
N ASP A 38 -19.10 11.10 6.24
CA ASP A 38 -20.52 11.25 5.95
C ASP A 38 -21.36 11.28 7.24
N ILE A 39 -21.14 10.32 8.15
CA ILE A 39 -21.78 10.31 9.47
C ILE A 39 -21.43 11.58 10.28
N MET A 40 -20.19 12.08 10.20
CA MET A 40 -19.81 13.30 10.90
C MET A 40 -20.51 14.55 10.34
N LEU A 41 -20.72 14.62 9.02
CA LEU A 41 -21.49 15.70 8.39
C LEU A 41 -22.98 15.64 8.77
N GLU A 42 -23.55 14.44 8.89
CA GLU A 42 -24.95 14.23 9.26
C GLU A 42 -25.20 14.47 10.76
N ALA A 43 -24.24 14.13 11.62
CA ALA A 43 -24.38 14.22 13.08
C ALA A 43 -24.22 15.64 13.65
N GLY A 44 -23.73 16.62 12.88
CA GLY A 44 -23.66 18.05 13.28
C GLY A 44 -22.81 18.38 14.52
N LEU A 45 -22.24 17.38 15.20
CA LEU A 45 -21.44 17.52 16.41
C LEU A 45 -19.98 17.69 16.01
N VAL A 46 -19.63 18.93 15.71
CA VAL A 46 -18.24 19.37 15.57
C VAL A 46 -17.53 19.02 16.87
N SER A 47 -16.61 18.04 16.78
CA SER A 47 -15.32 17.94 17.45
C SER A 47 -15.24 18.53 18.87
N ARG A 48 -14.89 17.67 19.86
CA ARG A 48 -14.21 17.98 21.17
C ARG A 48 -14.66 17.12 22.35
N ILE A 49 -15.64 16.24 22.22
CA ILE A 49 -16.15 15.48 23.38
C ILE A 49 -15.25 14.28 23.70
N HIS A 50 -14.70 13.59 22.68
CA HIS A 50 -13.83 12.41 22.86
C HIS A 50 -12.60 12.41 21.94
N PRO A 51 -11.47 13.01 22.36
CA PRO A 51 -10.24 13.05 21.56
C PRO A 51 -9.67 11.68 21.19
N VAL A 52 -9.98 10.63 21.96
CA VAL A 52 -9.61 9.24 21.63
C VAL A 52 -10.42 8.73 20.44
N ILE A 53 -11.71 9.02 20.40
CA ILE A 53 -12.60 8.60 19.32
C ILE A 53 -12.26 9.37 18.05
N ASP A 54 -12.03 10.69 18.15
CA ASP A 54 -11.55 11.51 17.03
C ASP A 54 -10.19 11.02 16.49
N TRP A 55 -9.28 10.56 17.37
CA TRP A 55 -7.99 9.99 16.95
C TRP A 55 -8.14 8.63 16.26
N PHE A 56 -8.99 7.73 16.76
CA PHE A 56 -9.24 6.44 16.08
C PHE A 56 -9.99 6.62 14.76
N LEU A 57 -10.90 7.59 14.69
CA LEU A 57 -11.73 7.85 13.52
C LEU A 57 -10.99 8.62 12.42
N TYR A 58 -10.13 9.58 12.78
CA TYR A 58 -9.42 10.44 11.80
C TYR A 58 -7.90 10.32 11.86
N GLY A 59 -7.31 10.08 13.03
CA GLY A 59 -5.85 10.01 13.22
C GLY A 59 -5.21 8.76 12.62
N VAL A 60 -5.86 7.60 12.78
CA VAL A 60 -5.41 6.34 12.15
C VAL A 60 -5.41 6.47 10.63
N ASP A 61 -6.42 7.13 10.09
CA ASP A 61 -6.65 7.33 8.67
C ASP A 61 -5.60 8.26 8.01
N LEU A 62 -5.21 9.33 8.71
CA LEU A 62 -4.12 10.23 8.27
C LEU A 62 -2.78 9.50 8.10
N ILE A 63 -2.45 8.57 9.01
CA ILE A 63 -1.23 7.74 8.92
C ILE A 63 -1.35 6.77 7.73
N GLU A 64 -2.57 6.38 7.44
CA GLU A 64 -2.89 5.40 6.43
C GLU A 64 -2.71 5.90 5.01
N ILE A 65 -3.08 7.15 4.72
CA ILE A 65 -2.81 7.79 3.44
C ILE A 65 -1.31 7.78 3.12
N ILE A 66 -0.46 8.05 4.11
CA ILE A 66 1.00 8.02 3.96
C ILE A 66 1.46 6.58 3.64
N SER A 67 0.88 5.59 4.31
CA SER A 67 1.14 4.16 4.05
C SER A 67 0.72 3.75 2.63
N ILE A 68 -0.48 4.16 2.16
CA ILE A 68 -0.98 3.90 0.80
C ILE A 68 -0.01 4.42 -0.26
N ILE A 69 0.44 5.67 -0.10
CA ILE A 69 1.38 6.30 -1.04
C ILE A 69 2.70 5.52 -1.06
N ASN A 70 3.26 5.19 0.10
CA ASN A 70 4.53 4.47 0.19
C ASN A 70 4.45 3.06 -0.42
N VAL A 71 3.41 2.30 -0.08
CA VAL A 71 3.15 0.96 -0.61
C VAL A 71 2.91 1.02 -2.11
N GLY A 72 2.14 2.00 -2.59
CA GLY A 72 1.91 2.25 -4.00
C GLY A 72 3.19 2.56 -4.77
N MET A 73 4.07 3.40 -4.22
CA MET A 73 5.38 3.69 -4.82
C MET A 73 6.27 2.45 -4.89
N ILE A 74 6.31 1.63 -3.84
CA ILE A 74 7.08 0.38 -3.82
C ILE A 74 6.52 -0.62 -4.84
N MET A 75 5.20 -0.79 -4.90
CA MET A 75 4.54 -1.66 -5.87
C MET A 75 4.83 -1.19 -7.31
N PHE A 76 4.73 0.12 -7.57
CA PHE A 76 5.05 0.71 -8.86
C PHE A 76 6.51 0.49 -9.25
N ALA A 77 7.46 0.71 -8.32
CA ALA A 77 8.88 0.48 -8.55
C ALA A 77 9.19 -0.99 -8.87
N LEU A 78 8.56 -1.94 -8.16
CA LEU A 78 8.72 -3.38 -8.41
C LEU A 78 8.13 -3.79 -9.76
N ILE A 79 6.95 -3.31 -10.11
CA ILE A 79 6.32 -3.57 -11.43
C ILE A 79 7.19 -2.98 -12.55
N LYS A 80 7.68 -1.75 -12.39
CA LYS A 80 8.56 -1.08 -13.35
C LYS A 80 9.86 -1.86 -13.55
N LYS A 81 10.50 -2.30 -12.46
CA LYS A 81 11.72 -3.12 -12.50
C LYS A 81 11.49 -4.45 -13.24
N ARG A 82 10.38 -5.15 -12.96
CA ARG A 82 10.00 -6.39 -13.66
C ARG A 82 9.74 -6.18 -15.14
N ARG A 83 9.10 -5.08 -15.54
CA ARG A 83 8.87 -4.74 -16.96
C ARG A 83 10.19 -4.42 -17.68
N ALA A 84 11.10 -3.69 -17.03
CA ALA A 84 12.42 -3.39 -17.59
C ALA A 84 13.28 -4.66 -17.82
N SER A 85 13.25 -5.62 -16.89
CA SER A 85 13.94 -6.92 -17.07
C SER A 85 13.30 -7.82 -18.15
N LYS A 86 12.02 -7.65 -18.47
CA LYS A 86 11.34 -8.41 -19.54
C LYS A 86 11.63 -7.88 -20.94
N ASN A 87 12.04 -6.61 -21.06
CA ASN A 87 12.33 -5.93 -22.32
C ASN A 87 13.81 -5.94 -22.74
N GLN A 88 14.70 -6.67 -22.03
CA GLN A 88 16.03 -6.92 -22.57
C GLN A 88 15.94 -8.00 -23.65
N PRO A 89 16.13 -7.69 -24.95
CA PRO A 89 16.36 -8.74 -25.93
C PRO A 89 17.59 -9.52 -25.46
N LYS A 90 17.46 -10.85 -25.38
CA LYS A 90 18.64 -11.71 -25.29
C LYS A 90 19.52 -11.31 -26.46
N ILE A 91 20.64 -10.63 -26.19
CA ILE A 91 21.69 -10.47 -27.18
C ILE A 91 22.21 -11.90 -27.36
N ILE A 92 21.75 -12.53 -28.44
CA ILE A 92 22.21 -13.83 -28.89
C ILE A 92 23.65 -13.58 -29.34
N GLU A 93 24.61 -13.77 -28.44
CA GLU A 93 26.00 -13.95 -28.84
C GLU A 93 26.13 -15.35 -29.45
N ARG A 94 26.07 -15.34 -30.79
CA ARG A 94 26.57 -16.32 -31.78
C ARG A 94 26.02 -17.74 -31.74
#